data_AF-A0A3D5ALD8-F1
#
_entry.id   AF-A0A3D5ALD8-F1
#
_cell.length_a   1.000
_cell.length_b   1.000
_cell.length_c   1.000
_cell.angle_alpha   90.00
_cell.angle_beta   90.00
_cell.angle_gamma   90.00
#
_symmetry.space_group_name_H-M   'P 1'
#
loop_
_entity.id
_entity.type
_entity.pdbx_description
1 polymer ?
#
loop_
_entity_poly.entity_id
_entity_poly.type
_entity_poly.pdbx_seq_one_letter_code
_entity_poly.pdbx_strand_id
1 'polypeptide(L)'
;LKSAVLDPSARIGEVVADAPRLAHVVASLETDRRDILAAFDVLLENLNESKRVDGRAADRLMERLTLYRQRAADLLYQAYGVDLGGET
;
A
#
# COMPACT_ATOMS: atom_id res chain seq x y z
N LEU A 1 10.01 -2.09 -12.24
CA LEU A 1 8.78 -2.78 -11.75
C LEU A 1 8.37 -2.37 -10.34
N LYS A 2 9.26 -2.33 -9.32
CA LYS A 2 8.89 -1.94 -7.94
C LYS A 2 8.22 -0.57 -7.81
N SER A 3 8.65 0.43 -8.58
CA SER A 3 8.11 1.80 -8.50
C SER A 3 6.68 1.94 -9.07
N ALA A 4 6.32 1.22 -10.14
CA ALA A 4 5.00 1.33 -10.77
C ALA A 4 3.86 0.63 -10.01
N VAL A 5 4.20 -0.36 -9.16
CA VAL A 5 3.20 -1.08 -8.34
C VAL A 5 2.88 -0.31 -7.05
N LEU A 6 3.75 0.62 -6.64
CA LEU A 6 3.69 1.39 -5.40
C LEU A 6 3.34 2.86 -5.60
N ASP A 7 2.86 3.21 -6.81
CA ASP A 7 2.58 4.58 -7.26
C ASP A 7 1.69 5.47 -6.35
N PRO A 8 0.86 4.96 -5.40
CA PRO A 8 0.18 5.85 -4.47
C PRO A 8 1.13 6.56 -3.49
N SER A 9 2.35 6.08 -3.27
CA SER A 9 3.18 6.52 -2.13
C SER A 9 3.60 8.00 -2.18
N ALA A 10 3.78 8.58 -3.36
CA ALA A 10 4.09 10.01 -3.48
C ALA A 10 2.90 10.89 -3.05
N ARG A 11 1.66 10.48 -3.38
CA ARG A 11 0.44 11.21 -3.02
C ARG A 11 -0.03 10.99 -1.59
N ILE A 12 0.30 9.84 -0.99
CA ILE A 12 -0.08 9.55 0.41
C ILE A 12 0.63 10.50 1.40
N GLY A 13 1.86 10.92 1.09
CA GLY A 13 2.58 11.92 1.91
C GLY A 13 1.90 13.30 1.88
N GLU A 14 1.38 13.70 0.72
CA GLU A 14 0.64 14.96 0.54
C GLU A 14 -0.71 14.93 1.29
N VAL A 15 -1.38 13.77 1.33
CA VAL A 15 -2.63 13.58 2.10
C VAL A 15 -2.44 13.85 3.60
N VAL A 16 -1.28 13.58 4.19
CA VAL A 16 -1.05 13.88 5.62
C VAL A 16 -0.95 15.38 5.88
N ALA A 17 -0.36 16.13 4.93
CA ALA A 17 -0.26 17.58 5.02
C ALA A 17 -1.66 18.23 4.92
N ASP A 18 -2.51 17.73 4.01
CA ASP A 18 -3.85 18.27 3.77
C ASP A 18 -4.92 17.73 4.75
N ALA A 19 -4.74 16.53 5.30
CA ALA A 19 -5.71 15.86 6.16
C ALA A 19 -5.04 15.16 7.37
N PRO A 20 -4.59 15.91 8.39
CA PRO A 20 -3.87 15.36 9.55
C PRO A 20 -4.68 14.33 10.35
N ARG A 21 -6.01 14.38 10.29
CA ARG A 21 -6.91 13.36 10.89
C ARG A 21 -6.68 11.95 10.32
N LEU A 22 -6.14 11.83 9.11
CA LEU A 22 -5.86 10.57 8.44
C LEU A 22 -4.45 10.04 8.72
N ALA A 23 -3.63 10.74 9.52
CA ALA A 23 -2.24 10.36 9.78
C ALA A 23 -2.09 8.93 10.34
N HIS A 24 -3.01 8.48 11.20
CA HIS A 24 -2.99 7.11 11.73
C HIS A 24 -3.25 6.07 10.63
N VAL A 25 -4.17 6.36 9.71
CA VAL A 25 -4.48 5.50 8.56
C VAL A 25 -3.29 5.43 7.61
N VAL A 26 -2.63 6.57 7.36
CA VAL A 26 -1.40 6.64 6.56
C VAL A 26 -0.25 5.84 7.19
N ALA A 27 -0.04 5.97 8.51
CA ALA A 27 1.01 5.24 9.21
C ALA A 27 0.78 3.70 9.16
N SER A 28 -0.49 3.29 9.23
CA SER A 28 -0.88 1.88 9.05
C SER A 28 -0.57 1.41 7.62
N LEU A 29 -0.94 2.20 6.60
CA LEU A 29 -0.64 1.91 5.20
C LEU A 29 0.88 1.82 4.93
N GLU A 30 1.70 2.72 5.48
CA GLU A 30 3.16 2.63 5.32
C GLU A 30 3.76 1.40 6.01
N THR A 31 3.14 0.91 7.08
CA THR A 31 3.54 -0.34 7.73
C THR A 31 3.17 -1.54 6.84
N ASP A 32 1.93 -1.59 6.33
CA ASP A 32 1.49 -2.60 5.37
C ASP A 32 2.41 -2.63 4.12
N ARG A 33 2.81 -1.45 3.63
CA ARG A 33 3.71 -1.29 2.48
C ARG A 33 5.08 -1.92 2.73
N ARG A 34 5.68 -1.65 3.90
CA ARG A 34 6.98 -2.21 4.28
C ARG A 34 6.92 -3.73 4.37
N ASP A 35 5.86 -4.28 4.94
CA ASP A 35 5.71 -5.73 5.05
C ASP A 35 5.51 -6.40 3.68
N ILE A 36 4.75 -5.79 2.77
CA ILE A 36 4.56 -6.29 1.41
C ILE A 36 5.90 -6.29 0.66
N LEU A 37 6.70 -5.22 0.81
CA LEU A 37 8.04 -5.13 0.22
C LEU A 37 8.97 -6.22 0.75
N ALA A 38 8.99 -6.44 2.07
CA ALA A 38 9.79 -7.51 2.68
C ALA A 38 9.37 -8.90 2.18
N ALA A 39 8.06 -9.16 2.06
CA ALA A 39 7.56 -10.41 1.51
C ALA A 39 7.93 -10.61 0.03
N PHE A 40 7.94 -9.52 -0.76
CA PHE A 40 8.44 -9.54 -2.14
C PHE A 40 9.94 -9.86 -2.20
N ASP A 41 10.74 -9.30 -1.31
CA ASP A 41 12.18 -9.53 -1.27
C ASP A 41 12.50 -10.99 -0.94
N VAL A 42 11.81 -11.58 0.03
CA VAL A 42 11.93 -13.01 0.35
C VAL A 42 11.53 -13.89 -0.84
N LEU A 43 10.47 -13.52 -1.55
CA LEU A 43 10.01 -14.29 -2.71
C LEU A 43 11.02 -14.19 -3.87
N LEU A 44 11.58 -13.01 -4.10
CA LEU A 44 12.60 -12.76 -5.13
C LEU A 44 13.91 -13.49 -4.81
N GLU A 45 14.34 -13.51 -3.54
CA GLU A 45 15.51 -14.24 -3.07
C GLU A 45 15.35 -15.75 -3.30
N ASN A 46 14.21 -16.31 -2.95
CA ASN A 46 13.91 -17.73 -3.21
C ASN A 46 13.93 -18.06 -4.72
N LEU A 47 13.43 -17.16 -5.57
CA LEU A 47 13.50 -17.29 -7.03
C LEU A 47 14.96 -17.26 -7.53
N ASN A 48 15.76 -16.32 -7.04
CA ASN A 48 17.17 -16.19 -7.42
C ASN A 48 17.99 -17.42 -7.02
N GLU A 49 17.71 -17.99 -5.85
CA GLU A 49 18.34 -19.21 -5.36
C GLU A 49 17.78 -20.49 -6.00
N SER A 50 16.90 -20.38 -6.98
CA SER A 50 16.20 -21.51 -7.63
C SER A 50 15.48 -22.43 -6.63
N LYS A 51 15.09 -21.88 -5.47
CA LYS A 51 14.28 -22.59 -4.48
C LYS A 51 12.86 -22.72 -4.99
N ARG A 52 12.16 -23.75 -4.52
CA ARG A 52 10.71 -23.86 -4.75
C ARG A 52 10.03 -22.66 -4.11
N VAL A 53 9.36 -21.86 -4.93
CA VAL A 53 8.45 -20.81 -4.46
C VAL A 53 7.23 -21.49 -3.84
N ASP A 54 6.90 -21.13 -2.60
CA ASP A 54 5.64 -21.53 -1.99
C ASP A 54 4.48 -20.76 -2.63
N GLY A 55 3.66 -21.46 -3.42
CA GLY A 55 2.50 -20.87 -4.08
C GLY A 55 1.52 -20.22 -3.09
N ARG A 56 1.36 -20.77 -1.87
CA ARG A 56 0.49 -20.13 -0.86
C ARG A 56 1.05 -18.82 -0.36
N ALA A 57 2.37 -18.70 -0.28
CA ALA A 57 3.01 -17.44 0.11
C ALA A 57 2.83 -16.38 -0.99
N ALA A 58 2.92 -16.79 -2.26
CA ALA A 58 2.62 -15.92 -3.41
C ALA A 58 1.15 -15.47 -3.42
N ASP A 59 0.20 -16.38 -3.18
CA ASP A 59 -1.23 -16.05 -3.14
C ASP A 59 -1.55 -15.07 -2.01
N ARG A 60 -1.01 -15.29 -0.80
CA ARG A 60 -1.15 -14.35 0.31
C ARG A 60 -0.56 -12.98 0.00
N LEU A 61 0.57 -12.93 -0.72
CA LEU A 61 1.17 -11.67 -1.15
C LEU A 61 0.26 -10.91 -2.11
N MET A 62 -0.36 -11.61 -3.07
CA MET A 62 -1.33 -11.01 -4.00
C MET A 62 -2.59 -10.52 -3.28
N GLU A 63 -3.10 -11.26 -2.30
CA GLU A 63 -4.22 -10.84 -1.45
C GLU A 63 -3.88 -9.57 -0.66
N ARG A 64 -2.72 -9.54 0.01
CA ARG A 64 -2.24 -8.36 0.75
C ARG A 64 -2.06 -7.15 -0.15
N LEU A 65 -1.53 -7.34 -1.36
CA LEU A 65 -1.40 -6.26 -2.33
C LEU A 65 -2.76 -5.70 -2.77
N THR A 66 -3.74 -6.58 -2.99
CA THR A 66 -5.10 -6.18 -3.35
C THR A 66 -5.75 -5.37 -2.24
N LEU A 67 -5.66 -5.84 -1.00
CA LEU A 67 -6.17 -5.12 0.18
C LEU A 67 -5.47 -3.78 0.40
N TYR A 68 -4.15 -3.73 0.22
CA TYR A 68 -3.37 -2.48 0.30
C TYR A 68 -3.86 -1.46 -0.73
N ARG A 69 -4.11 -1.88 -1.98
CA ARG A 69 -4.61 -1.00 -3.04
C ARG A 69 -6.02 -0.49 -2.74
N GLN A 70 -6.90 -1.33 -2.21
CA GLN A 70 -8.24 -0.91 -1.79
C GLN A 70 -8.16 0.14 -0.69
N ARG A 71 -7.40 -0.13 0.38
CA ARG A 71 -7.22 0.82 1.48
C ARG A 71 -6.59 2.14 1.04
N ALA A 72 -5.63 2.09 0.12
CA ALA A 72 -5.02 3.30 -0.43
C ALA A 72 -6.03 4.12 -1.24
N ALA A 73 -6.90 3.47 -2.02
CA ALA A 73 -7.97 4.13 -2.75
C ALA A 73 -9.02 4.75 -1.79
N ASP A 74 -9.42 4.04 -0.75
CA ASP A 74 -10.34 4.54 0.29
C ASP A 74 -9.77 5.75 1.00
N LEU A 75 -8.47 5.73 1.33
CA LEU A 75 -7.77 6.87 1.93
C LEU A 75 -7.80 8.09 1.01
N LEU A 76 -7.46 7.92 -0.27
CA LEU A 76 -7.51 9.01 -1.25
C LEU A 76 -8.93 9.55 -1.39
N TYR A 77 -9.94 8.67 -1.41
CA TYR A 77 -11.34 9.07 -1.43
C TYR A 77 -11.73 9.87 -0.18
N GLN A 78 -11.29 9.47 1.02
CA GLN A 78 -11.56 10.22 2.25
C GLN A 78 -10.81 11.56 2.34
N ALA A 79 -9.63 11.64 1.70
CA ALA A 79 -8.87 12.88 1.62
C ALA A 79 -9.62 13.90 0.74
N TYR A 80 -10.03 13.50 -0.48
CA TYR A 80 -10.69 14.39 -1.44
C TYR A 80 -12.20 14.56 -1.20
N GLY A 81 -12.88 13.55 -0.66
CA GLY A 81 -14.33 13.58 -0.39
C GLY A 81 -14.71 14.55 0.73
N VAL A 82 -13.77 14.88 1.62
CA VAL A 82 -13.98 15.91 2.65
C VAL A 82 -13.71 17.32 2.09
N ASP A 83 -12.86 17.45 1.07
CA ASP A 83 -12.58 18.74 0.42
C ASP A 83 -13.76 19.21 -0.46
N LEU A 84 -14.60 18.28 -0.94
CA LEU A 84 -15.85 18.58 -1.66
C LEU A 84 -17.07 18.81 -0.74
N GLY A 85 -16.93 18.62 0.58
CA GLY A 85 -18.02 18.70 1.55
C GLY A 85 -18.08 20.00 2.35
N GLY A 86 -17.29 21.02 1.98
CA GLY A 86 -17.12 22.28 2.71
C GLY A 86 -18.09 23.41 2.36
N GLU A 87 -19.09 23.19 1.51
CA GLU A 87 -20.13 24.18 1.21
C GLU A 87 -21.53 23.60 1.43
N THR A 88 -22.00 23.66 2.68
CA THR A 88 -23.41 23.98 3.01
C THR A 88 -23.46 24.72 4.33
#